data_AF-G5DYT0-F1
#
_entry.id   AF-G5DYT0-F1
#
_cell.length_a   1.000
_cell.length_b   1.000
_cell.length_c   1.000
_cell.angle_alpha   90.00
_cell.angle_beta   90.00
_cell.angle_gamma   90.00
#
_symmetry.space_group_name_H-M   'P 1'
#
loop_
_entity.id
_entity.type
_entity.pdbx_description
1 polymer ?
#
loop_
_entity_poly.entity_id
_entity_poly.type
_entity_poly.pdbx_seq_one_letter_code
_entity_poly.pdbx_strand_id
1 'polypeptide(L)' 'SWASSFEKLMKNPAGRNVFREFLRTEYSEENILFWLACEELKKDHAKHSIDEKTRMIYEDYVSILSPKEVSLDS' A
#
# COMPACT_ATOMS: atom_id res chain seq x y z
N SER A 1 -10.19 9.93 -17.64
CA SER A 1 -8.71 9.81 -17.69
C SER A 1 -8.16 9.66 -16.27
N TRP A 2 -6.90 9.30 -16.08
CA TRP A 2 -6.28 9.25 -14.74
C TRP A 2 -6.28 10.63 -14.07
N ALA A 3 -5.96 11.69 -14.82
CA ALA A 3 -5.96 13.07 -14.33
C ALA A 3 -7.32 13.57 -13.82
N SER A 4 -8.43 12.94 -14.23
CA SER A 4 -9.78 13.36 -13.79
C SER A 4 -10.23 12.74 -12.46
N SER A 5 -9.54 11.70 -11.96
CA SER A 5 -9.94 11.01 -10.73
C SER A 5 -8.83 10.10 -10.22
N PHE A 6 -8.44 10.29 -8.97
CA PHE A 6 -7.47 9.45 -8.29
C PHE A 6 -7.94 7.98 -8.22
N GLU A 7 -9.22 7.73 -7.97
CA GLU A 7 -9.76 6.36 -7.99
C GLU A 7 -9.57 5.67 -9.34
N LYS A 8 -9.74 6.40 -10.45
CA LYS A 8 -9.53 5.86 -11.81
C LYS A 8 -8.06 5.53 -12.06
N LEU A 9 -7.14 6.30 -11.49
CA LEU A 9 -5.71 6.00 -11.49
C LEU A 9 -5.44 4.72 -10.67
N MET A 10 -5.96 4.64 -9.45
CA MET A 10 -5.71 3.54 -8.52
C MET A 10 -6.33 2.21 -8.97
N LYS A 11 -7.43 2.23 -9.72
CA LYS A 11 -8.02 1.01 -10.33
C LYS A 11 -7.19 0.46 -11.50
N ASN A 12 -6.34 1.25 -12.12
CA ASN A 12 -5.55 0.85 -13.29
C ASN A 12 -4.12 0.39 -12.88
N PRO A 13 -3.67 -0.83 -13.24
CA PRO A 13 -2.32 -1.30 -12.91
C PRO A 13 -1.18 -0.42 -13.43
N ALA A 14 -1.29 0.09 -14.67
CA ALA A 14 -0.29 1.01 -15.23
C ALA A 14 -0.30 2.36 -14.50
N GLY A 15 -1.49 2.85 -14.14
CA GLY A 15 -1.65 4.06 -13.32
C GLY A 15 -0.95 3.94 -11.96
N ARG A 16 -1.12 2.80 -11.28
CA ARG A 16 -0.42 2.51 -10.02
C ARG A 16 1.10 2.46 -10.18
N ASN A 17 1.60 1.84 -11.26
CA ASN A 17 3.05 1.78 -11.50
C ASN A 17 3.66 3.17 -11.74
N VAL A 18 3.02 4.00 -12.56
CA VAL A 18 3.48 5.38 -12.80
C VAL A 18 3.43 6.19 -11.51
N PHE A 19 2.35 6.05 -10.73
CA PHE A 19 2.22 6.75 -9.45
C PHE A 19 3.22 6.28 -8.41
N ARG A 20 3.56 4.98 -8.37
CA ARG A 20 4.64 4.45 -7.53
C ARG A 20 5.98 5.08 -7.87
N GLU A 21 6.35 5.14 -9.15
CA GLU A 21 7.61 5.79 -9.55
C GLU A 21 7.63 7.27 -9.17
N PHE A 22 6.49 7.98 -9.30
CA PHE A 22 6.36 9.34 -8.80
C PHE A 22 6.61 9.43 -7.28
N LEU A 23 5.94 8.62 -6.46
CA LEU A 23 6.12 8.61 -5.01
C LEU A 23 7.55 8.28 -4.59
N ARG A 24 8.24 7.42 -5.35
CA ARG A 24 9.65 7.11 -5.12
C ARG A 24 10.56 8.33 -5.30
N THR A 25 10.22 9.26 -6.18
CA THR A 25 10.97 10.54 -6.32
C THR A 25 10.78 11.47 -5.13
N GLU A 26 9.69 11.30 -4.37
CA GLU A 26 9.36 12.11 -3.19
C GLU A 26 9.61 11.34 -1.87
N TYR A 27 10.27 10.17 -1.93
CA TYR A 27 10.53 9.31 -0.77
C TYR A 27 9.26 8.95 0.02
N SER A 28 8.14 8.73 -0.68
CA SER A 28 6.83 8.44 -0.09
C SER A 28 6.17 7.18 -0.67
N GLU A 29 6.97 6.29 -1.28
CA GLU A 29 6.50 5.07 -1.94
C GLU A 29 5.89 4.05 -0.98
N GLU A 30 6.22 4.11 0.30
CA GLU A 30 5.65 3.27 1.35
C GLU A 30 4.11 3.37 1.41
N ASN A 31 3.55 4.54 1.08
CA ASN A 31 2.10 4.75 1.09
C ASN A 31 1.36 3.87 0.06
N ILE A 32 1.86 3.80 -1.17
CA ILE A 32 1.23 2.95 -2.20
C ILE A 32 1.53 1.47 -1.96
N LEU A 33 2.70 1.14 -1.42
CA LEU A 33 3.05 -0.24 -1.08
C LEU A 33 2.16 -0.78 0.04
N PHE A 34 1.94 0.01 1.09
CA PHE A 34 0.99 -0.30 2.15
C PHE A 34 -0.43 -0.49 1.62
N TRP A 35 -0.91 0.43 0.77
CA TRP A 35 -2.22 0.33 0.15
C TRP A 35 -2.38 -0.96 -0.66
N LEU A 36 -1.36 -1.31 -1.48
CA LEU A 36 -1.36 -2.55 -2.27
C LEU A 36 -1.38 -3.79 -1.38
N ALA A 37 -0.60 -3.80 -0.29
CA ALA A 37 -0.59 -4.91 0.65
C ALA A 37 -1.97 -5.09 1.31
N CYS A 38 -2.64 -4.00 1.68
CA CYS A 38 -4.01 -4.03 2.18
C CYS A 38 -5.01 -4.57 1.15
N GLU A 39 -4.90 -4.16 -0.13
CA GLU A 39 -5.77 -4.66 -1.19
C GLU A 39 -5.58 -6.17 -1.45
N GLU A 40 -4.36 -6.69 -1.30
CA GLU A 40 -4.09 -8.13 -1.41
C GLU A 40 -4.59 -8.89 -0.17
N LEU A 41 -4.48 -8.31 1.03
CA LEU A 41 -5.03 -8.90 2.25
C LEU A 41 -6.56 -9.06 2.15
N LYS A 42 -7.27 -8.06 1.63
CA LYS A 42 -8.75 -8.07 1.47
C LYS A 42 -9.26 -9.17 0.55
N LYS A 43 -8.43 -9.66 -0.38
CA LYS A 43 -8.79 -10.73 -1.32
C LYS A 43 -8.58 -12.13 -0.74
N ASP A 44 -7.91 -12.23 0.39
CA ASP A 44 -7.61 -13.51 1.01
C ASP A 44 -8.82 -14.02 1.82
N HIS A 45 -8.97 -15.35 1.85
CA HIS A 45 -10.03 -16.05 2.57
C HIS A 45 -9.47 -17.12 3.51
N ALA A 46 -8.18 -17.43 3.41
CA ALA A 46 -7.53 -18.44 4.24
C ALA A 46 -7.04 -17.79 5.53
N LYS A 47 -7.66 -18.14 6.66
CA LYS A 47 -7.35 -17.55 7.97
C LYS A 47 -5.86 -17.52 8.31
N HIS A 48 -5.14 -18.61 8.07
CA HIS A 48 -3.69 -18.67 8.32
C HIS A 48 -2.91 -17.65 7.47
N SER A 49 -3.27 -17.52 6.19
CA SER A 49 -2.62 -16.57 5.27
C SER A 49 -2.96 -15.11 5.64
N ILE A 50 -4.19 -14.85 6.07
CA ILE A 50 -4.61 -13.55 6.60
C ILE A 50 -3.79 -13.17 7.84
N ASP A 51 -3.65 -14.08 8.81
CA ASP A 51 -2.90 -13.82 10.05
C ASP A 51 -1.42 -13.49 9.75
N GLU A 52 -0.80 -14.27 8.86
CA GLU A 52 0.59 -14.07 8.44
C GLU A 52 0.77 -12.73 7.71
N LYS A 53 -0.06 -12.43 6.71
CA LYS A 53 -0.01 -11.17 5.97
C LYS A 53 -0.28 -9.96 6.85
N THR A 54 -1.22 -10.07 7.81
CA THR A 54 -1.53 -9.00 8.75
C THR A 54 -0.31 -8.67 9.62
N ARG A 55 0.38 -9.70 10.13
CA ARG A 55 1.61 -9.52 10.90
C ARG A 55 2.70 -8.85 10.06
N MET A 56 2.88 -9.29 8.82
CA MET A 56 3.85 -8.68 7.90
C MET A 56 3.53 -7.21 7.60
N ILE A 57 2.26 -6.89 7.31
CA ILE A 57 1.82 -5.51 7.06
C ILE A 57 2.07 -4.62 8.27
N TYR A 58 1.79 -5.14 9.47
CA TYR A 58 2.07 -4.40 10.71
C TYR A 58 3.56 -4.12 10.89
N GLU A 59 4.40 -5.15 10.76
CA GLU A 59 5.85 -5.02 10.91
C GLU A 59 6.47 -4.08 9.88
N ASP A 60 6.00 -4.14 8.63
CA ASP A 60 6.55 -3.35 7.53
C ASP A 60 6.02 -1.91 7.48
N TYR A 61 4.76 -1.63 7.85
CA TYR A 61 4.17 -0.31 7.56
C TYR A 61 3.53 0.39 8.77
N VAL A 62 3.21 -0.31 9.85
CA VAL A 62 2.48 0.27 11.00
C VAL A 62 3.35 0.41 12.24
N SER A 63 4.34 -0.47 12.41
CA SER A 63 5.28 -0.41 13.52
C SER A 63 6.11 0.88 13.48
N ILE A 64 6.17 1.58 14.62
CA ILE A 64 7.02 2.79 14.80
C ILE A 64 8.53 2.53 14.65
N LEU A 65 8.91 1.26 14.58
CA LEU A 65 10.30 0.84 14.37
C LEU A 65 10.57 0.53 12.89
N SER A 66 9.56 0.56 12.03
CA SER A 66 9.71 0.25 10.62
C SER A 66 10.39 1.39 9.87
N PRO A 67 11.39 1.11 9.00
CA PRO A 67 11.92 2.11 8.08
C PRO A 67 10.93 2.50 6.96
N LYS A 68 9.77 1.82 6.85
CA LYS A 68 8.70 2.10 5.89
C LYS A 68 7.37 2.44 6.58
N GLU A 69 7.44 2.93 7.82
CA GLU A 69 6.26 3.36 8.57
C GLU A 69 5.45 4.37 7.75
N VAL A 70 4.14 4.12 7.62
CA VAL A 70 3.20 5.09 7.04
C VAL A 70 2.68 6.02 8.14
N SER A 71 2.51 7.30 7.81
CA SER A 71 1.94 8.28 8.76
C SER A 71 0.46 8.00 9.01
N LEU A 72 0.12 7.50 10.20
CA LEU A 72 -1.25 7.27 10.66
C LEU A 72 -1.55 8.14 11.87
N ASP A 73 -2.69 8.83 11.86
CA ASP A 73 -3.15 9.59 13.01
C ASP A 73 -3.54 8.63 14.16
N SER A 74 -3.32 9.08 15.41
CA SER A 74 -3.65 8.34 16.64
C SER A 74 -5.11 8.46 17.04
#